data_AF-A0A9D7FLX3-F1
#
_entry.id   AF-A0A9D7FLX3-F1
#
_cell.length_a   1.000
_cell.length_b   1.000
_cell.length_c   1.000
_cell.angle_alpha   90.00
_cell.angle_beta   90.00
_cell.angle_gamma   90.00
#
_symmetry.space_group_name_H-M   'P 1'
#
loop_
_entity.id
_entity.type
_entity.pdbx_description
1 polymer ?
#
loop_
_entity_poly.entity_id
_entity_poly.type
_entity_poly.pdbx_seq_one_letter_code
_entity_poly.pdbx_strand_id
1 'polypeptide(L)' 'MGPDTPALGERSQVEAVTLSQVAATIATLLGKDFNQFSPQAGKPIASVISKDQ' A
#
# COMPACT_ATOMS: atom_id res chain seq x y z
N MET A 1 -15.14 9.82 2.53
CA MET A 1 -14.08 10.74 3.01
C MET A 1 -14.78 11.95 3.60
N GLY A 2 -14.38 12.38 4.80
CA GLY A 2 -15.03 13.52 5.47
C GLY A 2 -14.72 14.84 4.78
N PRO A 3 -15.32 15.97 5.22
CA PRO A 3 -15.00 17.29 4.69
C PRO A 3 -13.50 17.61 4.77
N ASP A 4 -12.79 17.03 5.75
CA ASP A 4 -11.36 17.24 5.99
C ASP A 4 -10.44 16.32 5.16
N THR A 5 -10.99 15.46 4.30
CA THR A 5 -10.19 14.54 3.46
C THR A 5 -10.49 14.80 1.99
N PRO A 6 -9.58 15.47 1.26
CA PRO A 6 -9.75 15.72 -0.17
C PRO A 6 -9.97 14.42 -0.95
N ALA A 7 -10.91 14.43 -1.91
CA ALA A 7 -11.10 13.31 -2.81
C ALA A 7 -9.92 13.22 -3.78
N LEU A 8 -9.14 12.14 -3.70
CA LEU A 8 -8.01 11.89 -4.60
C LEU A 8 -8.42 11.28 -5.96
N GLY A 9 -9.70 10.91 -6.12
CA GLY A 9 -10.20 10.24 -7.31
C GLY A 9 -9.70 8.82 -7.48
N GLU A 10 -9.95 8.25 -8.65
CA GLU A 10 -9.41 6.96 -9.07
C GLU A 10 -8.04 7.13 -9.74
N ARG A 11 -7.23 6.08 -9.70
CA ARG A 11 -5.94 6.00 -10.41
C ARG A 11 -6.05 4.97 -11.52
N SER A 12 -5.53 5.30 -12.69
CA SER A 12 -5.50 4.44 -13.88
C SER A 12 -4.08 4.41 -14.45
N GLN A 13 -3.79 3.42 -15.31
CA GLN A 13 -2.46 3.24 -15.93
C GLN A 13 -1.32 3.05 -14.90
N VAL A 14 -1.64 2.46 -13.76
CA VAL A 14 -0.66 2.08 -12.73
C VAL A 14 -0.13 0.68 -12.97
N GLU A 15 1.03 0.36 -12.39
CA GLU A 15 1.52 -1.02 -12.34
C GLU A 15 0.47 -1.95 -11.71
N ALA A 16 0.44 -3.20 -12.19
CA ALA A 16 -0.49 -4.20 -11.68
C ALA A 16 -0.24 -4.45 -10.19
N VAL A 17 -1.28 -4.24 -9.39
CA VAL A 17 -1.28 -4.56 -7.96
C VAL A 17 -2.05 -5.86 -7.73
N THR A 18 -1.62 -6.63 -6.73
CA THR A 18 -2.25 -7.90 -6.38
C THR A 18 -2.70 -7.90 -4.93
N LEU A 19 -3.72 -8.71 -4.61
CA LEU A 19 -4.26 -8.79 -3.26
C LEU A 19 -3.22 -9.23 -2.22
N SER A 20 -2.23 -10.04 -2.63
CA SER A 20 -1.17 -10.54 -1.74
C SER A 20 -0.25 -9.42 -1.20
N GLN A 21 -0.28 -8.23 -1.79
CA GLN A 21 0.53 -7.07 -1.36
C GLN A 21 -0.12 -6.23 -0.26
N VAL A 22 -1.43 -6.42 -0.01
CA VAL A 22 -2.20 -5.56 0.90
C VAL A 22 -1.66 -5.64 2.33
N ALA A 23 -1.45 -6.85 2.86
CA ALA A 23 -0.97 -7.03 4.22
C ALA A 23 0.43 -6.45 4.43
N ALA A 24 1.34 -6.64 3.48
CA ALA A 24 2.68 -6.08 3.53
C ALA A 24 2.67 -4.54 3.47
N THR A 25 1.79 -3.96 2.65
CA THR A 25 1.63 -2.49 2.55
C THR A 25 1.16 -1.88 3.87
N ILE A 26 0.13 -2.48 4.50
CA ILE A 26 -0.38 -2.02 5.80
C ILE A 26 0.71 -2.15 6.87
N ALA A 27 1.43 -3.28 6.91
CA ALA A 27 2.49 -3.49 7.89
C ALA A 27 3.61 -2.44 7.74
N THR A 28 4.03 -2.14 6.51
CA THR A 28 5.06 -1.11 6.27
C THR A 28 4.61 0.27 6.74
N LEU A 29 3.36 0.67 6.51
CA LEU A 29 2.82 1.95 7.01
C LEU A 29 2.80 2.03 8.54
N LEU A 30 2.77 0.88 9.22
CA LEU A 30 2.85 0.75 10.68
C LEU A 30 4.29 0.54 11.19
N GLY A 31 5.31 0.64 10.33
CA GLY A 31 6.71 0.40 10.70
C GLY A 31 7.04 -1.06 10.98
N LYS A 32 6.29 -2.00 10.40
CA LYS A 32 6.46 -3.45 10.55
C LYS A 32 6.82 -4.10 9.22
N ASP A 33 7.36 -5.31 9.29
CA ASP A 33 7.65 -6.16 8.14
C ASP A 33 6.80 -7.43 8.19
N PHE A 34 5.78 -7.50 7.34
CA PHE A 34 4.88 -8.66 7.28
C PHE A 34 5.55 -9.87 6.62
N ASN A 35 6.51 -9.65 5.73
CA ASN A 35 7.17 -10.72 4.99
C ASN A 35 8.02 -11.60 5.92
N GLN A 36 8.43 -11.12 7.10
CA GLN A 36 9.05 -11.94 8.15
C GLN A 36 8.12 -13.02 8.71
N PHE A 37 6.81 -12.76 8.77
CA PHE A 37 5.81 -13.69 9.30
C PHE A 37 5.17 -14.53 8.19
N SER A 38 5.08 -13.98 6.97
CA SER A 38 4.54 -14.66 5.80
C SER A 38 5.42 -14.38 4.58
N PRO A 39 6.45 -15.21 4.34
CA PRO A 39 7.39 -15.02 3.22
C PRO A 39 6.71 -15.09 1.83
N GLN A 40 5.53 -15.71 1.75
CA GLN A 40 4.74 -15.83 0.52
C GLN A 40 3.90 -14.58 0.21
N ALA A 41 3.80 -13.62 1.14
CA ALA A 41 3.10 -12.37 0.88
C ALA A 41 3.79 -11.56 -0.24
N GLY A 42 3.01 -10.80 -0.98
CA GLY A 42 3.55 -9.86 -1.96
C GLY A 42 4.35 -8.75 -1.29
N LYS A 43 5.23 -8.08 -2.03
CA LYS A 43 5.95 -6.90 -1.53
C LYS A 43 4.97 -5.72 -1.33
N PRO A 44 5.24 -4.80 -0.38
CA PRO A 44 4.46 -3.58 -0.22
C PRO A 44 4.28 -2.81 -1.55
N ILE A 45 3.12 -2.17 -1.74
CA ILE A 45 2.84 -1.37 -2.92
C ILE A 45 3.68 -0.08 -2.86
N ALA A 46 4.69 0.02 -3.73
CA ALA A 46 5.68 1.10 -3.72
C ALA A 46 5.07 2.51 -3.74
N SER A 47 4.06 2.73 -4.59
CA SER A 47 3.37 4.03 -4.73
C SER A 47 2.50 4.43 -3.53
N VAL A 48 2.34 3.56 -2.54
CA VAL A 48 1.62 3.84 -1.28
C VAL A 48 2.58 4.14 -0.14
N ILE A 49 3.77 3.52 -0.14
CA ILE A 49 4.78 3.67 0.92
C ILE A 49 5.75 4.83 0.67
N SER A 50 5.92 5.26 -0.57
CA SER A 50 6.63 6.50 -0.88
C SER A 50 5.76 7.70 -0.49
N LYS A 51 6.29 8.56 0.39
CA LYS A 51 5.80 9.92 0.54
C LYS A 51 6.09 10.66 -0.77
N ASP A 52 5.21 10.57 -1.75
CA ASP A 52 5.05 11.67 -2.70
C ASP A 52 4.40 12.81 -1.90
N GLN A 53 5.25 13.66 -1.32
CA GLN A 53 4.87 15.00 -0.85
C GLN A 53 5.13 15.99 -1.97
#